data_AF-F2VRQ4-F1
#
_entry.id   AF-F2VRQ4-F1
#
_cell.length_a   1.000
_cell.length_b   1.000
_cell.length_c   1.000
_cell.angle_alpha   90.00
_cell.angle_beta   90.00
_cell.angle_gamma   90.00
#
_symmetry.space_group_name_H-M   'P 1'
#
loop_
_entity.id
_entity.type
_entity.pdbx_description
1 polymer ?
#
loop_
_entity_poly.entity_id
_entity_poly.type
_entity_poly.pdbx_seq_one_letter_code
_entity_poly.pdbx_strand_id
1 'polypeptide(L)' 'FKKLNIPGPTPWPLSGNLLKVMREGFTKHDIEIMKKYGRIVGYFEGSTPVVLTTDTKFIKNVMIKDFNHFVNRR' A
#
# COMPACT_ATOMS: atom_id res chain seq x y z
N PHE A 1 5.71 8.47 -0.10
CA PHE A 1 6.43 7.44 -0.87
C PHE A 1 7.57 7.95 -1.75
N LYS A 2 7.43 9.10 -2.43
CA LYS A 2 8.51 9.66 -3.29
C LYS A 2 9.88 9.77 -2.60
N LYS A 3 9.93 10.18 -1.32
CA LYS A 3 11.17 10.25 -0.53
C LYS A 3 11.84 8.88 -0.27
N LEU A 4 11.06 7.80 -0.27
CA LEU A 4 11.53 6.42 -0.04
C LEU A 4 11.76 5.66 -1.36
N ASN A 5 11.63 6.33 -2.50
CA ASN A 5 11.70 5.74 -3.84
C ASN A 5 10.73 4.56 -4.06
N ILE A 6 9.59 4.57 -3.37
CA ILE A 6 8.53 3.57 -3.54
C ILE A 6 7.56 4.06 -4.63
N PRO A 7 7.33 3.28 -5.70
CA PRO A 7 6.42 3.65 -6.77
C PRO A 7 4.96 3.53 -6.32
N GLY A 8 4.06 4.24 -6.99
CA GLY A 8 2.63 4.17 -6.71
C GLY A 8 1.82 5.30 -7.35
N PRO A 9 0.49 5.25 -7.22
CA PRO A 9 -0.38 6.27 -7.79
C PRO A 9 -0.22 7.62 -7.07
N THR A 10 -0.24 8.70 -7.85
CA THR A 10 -0.21 10.06 -7.32
C THR A 10 -1.49 10.34 -6.52
N PRO A 11 -1.40 10.69 -5.23
CA PRO A 11 -2.56 10.96 -4.41
C PRO A 11 -3.25 12.28 -4.81
N TRP A 12 -4.58 12.31 -4.76
CA TRP A 12 -5.37 13.53 -4.86
C TRP A 12 -5.25 14.36 -3.56
N PRO A 13 -5.34 15.70 -3.61
CA PRO A 13 -5.40 16.51 -2.40
C PRO A 13 -6.50 16.04 -1.44
N LEU A 14 -6.17 15.91 -0.16
CA LEU A 14 -7.04 15.49 0.96
C LEU A 14 -7.55 14.04 0.93
N SER A 15 -8.07 13.55 -0.19
CA SER A 15 -8.65 12.19 -0.28
C SER A 15 -7.64 11.10 -0.62
N GLY A 16 -6.43 11.47 -1.04
CA GLY A 16 -5.41 10.51 -1.44
C GLY A 16 -5.87 9.70 -2.66
N ASN A 17 -5.87 8.38 -2.53
CA ASN A 17 -6.40 7.45 -3.54
C ASN A 17 -7.74 6.81 -3.10
N LEU A 18 -8.31 7.23 -1.96
CA LEU A 18 -9.44 6.56 -1.32
C LEU A 18 -10.69 6.49 -2.20
N LEU A 19 -11.02 7.57 -2.92
CA LEU A 19 -12.19 7.58 -3.81
C LEU A 19 -12.08 6.55 -4.92
N LYS A 20 -10.87 6.33 -5.44
CA LYS A 20 -10.60 5.33 -6.47
C LYS A 20 -10.74 3.92 -5.89
N VAL A 21 -10.16 3.69 -4.71
CA VAL A 21 -10.28 2.41 -3.97
C VAL A 21 -11.75 2.07 -3.70
N MET A 22 -12.54 3.03 -3.21
CA MET A 22 -13.97 2.83 -2.91
C MET A 22 -14.80 2.51 -4.16
N ARG A 23 -14.47 3.15 -5.30
CA ARG A 23 -15.18 2.92 -6.57
C ARG A 23 -14.85 1.57 -7.20
N GLU A 24 -13.59 1.16 -7.16
CA GLU A 24 -13.11 -0.06 -7.83
C GLU A 24 -13.20 -1.31 -6.93
N GLY A 25 -13.26 -1.11 -5.62
CA GLY A 25 -13.07 -2.14 -4.60
C GLY A 25 -11.58 -2.44 -4.36
N PHE A 26 -11.24 -2.80 -3.11
CA PHE A 26 -9.86 -3.05 -2.67
C PHE A 26 -9.13 -4.06 -3.56
N THR A 27 -9.71 -5.24 -3.79
CA THR A 27 -9.05 -6.31 -4.54
C THR A 27 -8.70 -5.92 -5.97
N LYS A 28 -9.64 -5.30 -6.68
CA LYS A 28 -9.41 -4.88 -8.07
C LYS A 28 -8.36 -3.78 -8.12
N HIS A 29 -8.47 -2.80 -7.22
CA HIS A 29 -7.52 -1.71 -7.10
C HIS A 29 -6.10 -2.22 -6.84
N ASP A 30 -5.93 -3.10 -5.85
CA ASP A 30 -4.64 -3.69 -5.46
C ASP A 30 -3.98 -4.44 -6.62
N ILE A 31 -4.76 -5.27 -7.34
CA ILE A 31 -4.27 -6.01 -8.51
C ILE A 31 -3.81 -5.03 -9.61
N GLU A 32 -4.58 -3.98 -9.88
CA GLU A 32 -4.24 -3.00 -10.92
C GLU A 32 -2.98 -2.19 -10.58
N ILE A 33 -2.87 -1.68 -9.37
CA ILE A 33 -1.69 -0.89 -8.97
C ILE A 33 -0.45 -1.77 -8.87
N MET A 34 -0.56 -3.01 -8.43
CA MET A 34 0.57 -3.95 -8.45
C MET A 34 1.01 -4.29 -9.86
N LYS A 35 0.07 -4.53 -10.79
CA LYS A 35 0.42 -4.77 -12.20
C LYS A 35 1.14 -3.57 -12.82
N LYS A 36 0.77 -2.35 -12.42
CA LYS A 36 1.33 -1.11 -12.97
C LYS A 36 2.66 -0.68 -12.34
N TYR A 37 2.79 -0.80 -11.02
CA TYR A 37 3.91 -0.23 -10.25
C TYR A 37 4.86 -1.31 -9.69
N GLY A 38 4.48 -2.58 -9.73
CA GLY A 38 5.32 -3.71 -9.36
C GLY A 38 5.02 -4.30 -7.99
N ARG A 39 6.05 -4.91 -7.38
CA ARG A 39 5.92 -5.77 -6.19
C ARG A 39 5.78 -5.01 -4.86
N ILE A 40 6.14 -3.73 -4.84
CA ILE A 40 6.02 -2.86 -3.67
C ILE A 40 5.40 -1.56 -4.16
N VAL A 41 4.23 -1.21 -3.63
CA VAL A 41 3.46 -0.05 -4.04
C VAL A 41 3.08 0.76 -2.81
N GLY A 42 3.29 2.06 -2.87
CA GLY A 42 2.88 3.01 -1.84
C GLY A 42 1.71 3.85 -2.32
N TYR A 43 0.61 3.86 -1.59
CA TYR A 43 -0.54 4.72 -1.87
C TYR A 43 -1.12 5.30 -0.58
N PHE A 44 -2.13 6.15 -0.71
CA PHE A 44 -2.75 6.84 0.42
C PHE A 44 -4.24 6.56 0.47
N GLU A 45 -4.75 6.22 1.64
CA GLU A 45 -6.18 6.16 1.95
C GLU A 45 -6.55 7.35 2.81
N GLY A 46 -7.09 8.41 2.20
CA GLY A 46 -7.18 9.72 2.84
C GLY A 46 -5.77 10.24 3.15
N SER A 47 -5.50 10.54 4.41
CA SER A 47 -4.18 10.94 4.92
C SER A 47 -3.29 9.76 5.33
N THR A 48 -3.82 8.54 5.35
CA THR A 48 -3.09 7.36 5.86
C THR A 48 -2.20 6.76 4.78
N PRO A 49 -0.87 6.68 4.96
CA PRO A 49 0.01 6.00 4.02
C PRO A 49 -0.15 4.48 4.14
N VAL A 50 -0.28 3.81 2.99
CA VAL A 50 -0.42 2.35 2.87
C VAL A 50 0.69 1.81 1.98
N VAL A 51 1.35 0.74 2.45
CA VAL A 51 2.32 -0.03 1.68
C VAL A 51 1.68 -1.37 1.34
N LEU A 52 1.53 -1.63 0.04
CA LEU A 52 1.08 -2.91 -0.50
C LEU A 52 2.29 -3.65 -1.06
N THR A 53 2.43 -4.94 -0.73
CA THR A 53 3.55 -5.73 -1.23
C THR A 53 3.22 -7.20 -1.45
N THR A 54 3.90 -7.80 -2.43
CA THR A 54 3.97 -9.25 -2.67
C THR A 54 5.37 -9.82 -2.48
N ASP A 55 6.26 -9.06 -1.84
CA ASP A 55 7.59 -9.56 -1.49
C ASP A 55 7.50 -10.46 -0.26
N THR A 56 7.72 -11.77 -0.47
CA THR A 56 7.64 -12.78 0.60
C THR A 56 8.69 -12.57 1.69
N LYS A 57 9.85 -11.98 1.39
CA LYS A 57 10.88 -11.66 2.38
C LYS A 57 10.42 -10.50 3.27
N PHE A 58 9.83 -9.47 2.67
CA PHE A 58 9.25 -8.36 3.43
C PHE A 58 8.09 -8.83 4.30
N ILE A 59 7.17 -9.61 3.73
CA ILE A 59 6.03 -10.20 4.45
C ILE A 59 6.51 -11.06 5.62
N LYS A 60 7.53 -11.92 5.42
CA LYS A 60 8.12 -12.73 6.48
C LYS A 60 8.74 -11.89 7.60
N ASN A 61 9.41 -10.79 7.26
CA ASN A 61 9.96 -9.89 8.26
C ASN A 61 8.84 -9.26 9.09
N VAL A 62 7.82 -8.68 8.46
CA VAL A 62 6.68 -8.04 9.14
C VAL A 62 5.87 -9.02 9.99
N MET A 63 5.53 -10.19 9.45
CA MET A 63 4.62 -11.13 10.12
C MET A 63 5.29 -12.04 11.15
N ILE A 64 6.63 -12.18 11.11
CA ILE A 64 7.35 -13.11 11.99
C ILE A 64 8.46 -12.41 12.78
N LYS A 65 9.45 -11.83 12.08
CA LYS A 65 10.67 -11.32 12.74
C LYS A 65 10.40 -10.06 13.56
N ASP A 66 9.67 -9.13 12.97
CA ASP A 66 9.42 -7.79 13.52
C ASP A 66 7.98 -7.67 14.02
N PHE A 67 7.27 -8.79 14.20
CA PHE A 67 5.84 -8.83 14.54
C PHE A 67 5.47 -7.98 15.76
N ASN A 68 6.37 -7.88 16.74
CA ASN A 68 6.20 -7.04 17.93
C ASN A 68 6.01 -5.54 17.61
N HIS A 69 6.48 -5.06 16.46
CA HIS A 69 6.24 -3.70 15.98
C HIS A 69 4.93 -3.56 15.18
N PHE A 70 4.33 -4.67 14.75
CA PHE A 70 3.16 -4.74 13.87
C PHE A 70 1.95 -5.42 14.54
N VAL A 71 1.79 -5.26 15.86
CA VAL A 71 0.73 -5.93 16.64
C VAL A 71 -0.68 -5.35 16.40
N ASN A 72 -0.75 -4.09 15.94
CA ASN A 72 -2.03 -3.40 15.74
C ASN A 72 -2.73 -3.89 14.46
N ARG A 73 -4.04 -4.12 14.57
CA ARG A 73 -4.92 -4.42 13.44
C ARG A 73 -5.75 -3.19 13.12
N ARG A 74 -5.91 -2.91 11.82
CA ARG A 74 -6.80 -1.88 11.30
C ARG A 74 -8.20 -2.43 11.07
#